data_AF-A0A7W1UC80-F1
#
_entry.id   AF-A0A7W1UC80-F1
#
_cell.length_a   1.000
_cell.length_b   1.000
_cell.length_c   1.000
_cell.angle_alpha   90.00
_cell.angle_beta   90.00
_cell.angle_gamma   90.00
#
_symmetry.space_group_name_H-M   'P 1'
#
loop_
_entity.id
_entity.type
_entity.pdbx_description
1 polymer ?
#
loop_
_entity_poly.entity_id
_entity_poly.type
_entity_poly.pdbx_seq_one_letter_code
_entity_poly.pdbx_strand_id
1 'polypeptide(L)'
;MNHPQSATWERLLKALAEAQAAFQQYGVLLFQEAHSLRIMDQPKLVEVNSQKEQVLDTMRRLEKQVEGELHQLAGNVAQEEIWTWLNAVPDPRAQSAQSMLINLLRLARLIQEQGKKNEAAIRPIYHRVREAIQVMYTGLGTGPVYQGSGTLYFPSVPSSVHLQG
;
A
#
# COMPACT_ATOMS: atom_id res chain seq x y z
N MET A 1 -15.01 -5.60 40.85
CA MET A 1 -15.91 -4.76 40.05
C MET A 1 -15.11 -4.25 38.86
N ASN A 2 -15.39 -4.71 37.64
CA ASN A 2 -14.65 -4.29 36.45
C ASN A 2 -15.11 -2.88 36.07
N HIS A 3 -14.23 -1.89 36.20
CA HIS A 3 -14.54 -0.53 35.74
C HIS A 3 -14.75 -0.55 34.22
N PRO A 4 -15.80 0.08 33.68
CA PRO A 4 -16.11 0.09 32.24
C PRO A 4 -14.97 0.66 31.38
N GLN A 5 -14.14 1.52 31.95
CA GLN A 5 -12.92 2.03 31.31
C GLN A 5 -11.84 0.95 31.14
N SER A 6 -11.77 -0.04 32.04
CA SER A 6 -10.78 -1.12 31.94
C SER A 6 -11.01 -2.00 30.71
N ALA A 7 -12.27 -2.37 30.47
CA ALA A 7 -12.65 -3.17 29.30
C ALA A 7 -12.46 -2.40 27.97
N THR A 8 -12.62 -1.07 28.00
CA THR A 8 -12.43 -0.19 26.84
C THR A 8 -10.94 -0.08 26.49
N TRP A 9 -10.06 0.03 27.49
CA TRP A 9 -8.61 -0.04 27.28
C TRP A 9 -8.15 -1.38 26.69
N GLU A 10 -8.67 -2.50 27.20
CA GLU A 10 -8.32 -3.83 26.66
C GLU A 10 -8.75 -4.00 25.20
N ARG A 11 -9.97 -3.52 24.86
CA ARG A 11 -10.47 -3.51 23.48
C ARG A 11 -9.59 -2.65 22.57
N LEU A 12 -9.18 -1.46 23.02
CA LEU A 12 -8.28 -0.59 22.28
C LEU A 12 -6.93 -1.28 22.02
N LEU A 13 -6.29 -1.83 23.05
CA LEU A 13 -5.00 -2.51 22.91
C LEU A 13 -5.08 -3.71 21.97
N LYS A 14 -6.16 -4.48 22.05
CA LYS A 14 -6.43 -5.58 21.11
C LYS A 14 -6.59 -5.08 19.68
N ALA A 15 -7.38 -4.03 19.45
CA ALA A 15 -7.57 -3.45 18.12
C ALA A 15 -6.25 -2.91 17.54
N LEU A 16 -5.41 -2.28 18.37
CA LEU A 16 -4.08 -1.82 17.97
C LEU A 16 -3.14 -2.97 17.61
N ALA A 17 -3.19 -4.09 18.35
CA ALA A 17 -2.37 -5.27 18.05
C ALA A 17 -2.80 -5.91 16.73
N GLU A 18 -4.10 -6.05 16.50
CA GLU A 18 -4.67 -6.55 15.24
C GLU A 18 -4.32 -5.62 14.07
N ALA A 19 -4.37 -4.29 14.29
CA ALA A 19 -3.95 -3.31 13.29
C ALA A 19 -2.47 -3.47 12.94
N GLN A 20 -1.60 -3.66 13.92
CA GLN A 20 -0.17 -3.89 13.67
C GLN A 20 0.07 -5.14 12.82
N ALA A 21 -0.62 -6.24 13.13
CA ALA A 21 -0.53 -7.46 12.34
C ALA A 21 -1.00 -7.24 10.89
N ALA A 22 -2.11 -6.51 10.69
CA ALA A 22 -2.62 -6.17 9.36
C ALA A 22 -1.64 -5.30 8.56
N PHE A 23 -1.03 -4.29 9.20
CA PHE A 23 0.01 -3.45 8.56
C PHE A 23 1.24 -4.27 8.17
N GLN A 24 1.70 -5.17 9.05
CA GLN A 24 2.83 -6.06 8.76
C GLN A 24 2.50 -7.00 7.58
N GLN A 25 1.31 -7.60 7.57
CA GLN A 25 0.85 -8.43 6.48
C GLN A 25 0.79 -7.66 5.15
N TYR A 26 0.26 -6.43 5.16
CA TYR A 26 0.24 -5.58 3.98
C TYR A 26 1.66 -5.25 3.49
N GLY A 27 2.59 -4.98 4.41
CA GLY A 27 4.01 -4.78 4.10
C GLY A 27 4.62 -6.00 3.39
N VAL A 28 4.35 -7.22 3.88
CA VAL A 28 4.81 -8.46 3.23
C VAL A 28 4.25 -8.58 1.82
N LEU A 29 2.96 -8.29 1.63
CA LEU A 29 2.32 -8.33 0.30
C LEU A 29 2.95 -7.33 -0.67
N LEU A 30 3.34 -6.14 -0.21
CA LEU A 30 4.07 -5.18 -1.06
C LEU A 30 5.45 -5.69 -1.50
N PHE A 31 6.17 -6.42 -0.64
CA PHE A 31 7.42 -7.05 -1.04
C PHE A 31 7.21 -8.21 -2.03
N GLN A 32 6.16 -9.01 -1.83
CA GLN A 32 5.78 -10.07 -2.77
C GLN A 32 5.40 -9.49 -4.13
N GLU A 33 4.61 -8.41 -4.16
CA GLU A 33 4.30 -7.67 -5.39
C GLU A 33 5.57 -7.18 -6.08
N ALA A 34 6.52 -6.59 -5.34
CA ALA A 34 7.78 -6.12 -5.92
C ALA A 34 8.58 -7.26 -6.57
N HIS A 35 8.57 -8.45 -5.96
CA HIS A 35 9.20 -9.64 -6.53
C HIS A 35 8.47 -10.12 -7.79
N SER A 36 7.15 -10.28 -7.71
CA SER A 36 6.32 -10.74 -8.84
C SER A 36 6.36 -9.77 -10.03
N LEU A 37 6.46 -8.46 -9.79
CA LEU A 37 6.66 -7.45 -10.84
C LEU A 37 7.99 -7.62 -11.56
N ARG A 38 9.06 -8.03 -10.86
CA ARG A 38 10.38 -8.25 -11.48
C ARG A 38 10.41 -9.46 -12.40
N ILE A 39 9.75 -10.53 -12.01
CA ILE A 39 9.69 -11.78 -12.79
C ILE A 39 8.48 -11.83 -13.74
N MET A 40 7.65 -10.78 -13.74
CA MET A 40 6.42 -10.66 -14.54
C MET A 40 5.43 -11.83 -14.31
N ASP A 41 5.31 -12.30 -13.06
CA ASP A 41 4.39 -13.38 -12.68
C ASP A 41 2.95 -12.83 -12.54
N GLN A 42 2.24 -12.83 -13.66
CA GLN A 42 0.90 -12.27 -13.76
C GLN A 42 -0.13 -12.95 -12.83
N PRO A 43 -0.23 -14.29 -12.75
CA PRO A 43 -1.14 -14.94 -11.79
C PRO A 43 -0.86 -14.52 -10.36
N LYS A 44 0.43 -14.45 -9.96
CA LYS A 44 0.79 -14.05 -8.60
C LYS A 44 0.46 -12.60 -8.31
N LEU A 45 0.61 -11.70 -9.28
CA LEU A 45 0.23 -10.30 -9.14
C LEU A 45 -1.28 -10.13 -8.88
N VAL A 46 -2.12 -10.91 -9.57
CA VAL A 46 -3.58 -10.90 -9.35
C VAL A 46 -3.92 -11.40 -7.95
N GLU A 47 -3.30 -12.51 -7.52
CA GLU A 47 -3.49 -13.07 -6.18
C GLU A 47 -3.09 -12.07 -5.08
N VAL A 48 -1.88 -11.49 -5.20
CA VAL A 48 -1.36 -10.51 -4.25
C VAL A 48 -2.24 -9.25 -4.21
N ASN A 49 -2.77 -8.81 -5.36
CA ASN A 49 -3.67 -7.66 -5.38
C ASN A 49 -4.99 -7.93 -4.62
N SER A 50 -5.60 -9.11 -4.83
CA SER A 50 -6.81 -9.50 -4.11
C SER A 50 -6.57 -9.60 -2.59
N GLN A 51 -5.43 -10.17 -2.17
CA GLN A 51 -5.04 -10.23 -0.76
C GLN A 51 -4.82 -8.82 -0.17
N LYS A 52 -4.20 -7.90 -0.93
CA LYS A 52 -4.01 -6.51 -0.51
C LYS A 52 -5.35 -5.81 -0.25
N GLU A 53 -6.33 -5.97 -1.13
CA GLU A 53 -7.67 -5.39 -0.96
C GLU A 53 -8.34 -5.88 0.33
N GLN A 54 -8.30 -7.19 0.59
CA GLN A 54 -8.84 -7.78 1.83
C GLN A 54 -8.17 -7.24 3.09
N VAL A 55 -6.84 -7.09 3.06
CA VAL A 55 -6.09 -6.55 4.20
C VAL A 55 -6.38 -5.06 4.39
N LEU A 56 -6.52 -4.28 3.32
CA LEU A 56 -6.90 -2.86 3.41
C LEU A 56 -8.29 -2.67 4.03
N ASP A 57 -9.27 -3.50 3.67
CA ASP A 57 -10.59 -3.44 4.27
C ASP A 57 -10.54 -3.79 5.77
N THR A 58 -9.70 -4.75 6.14
CA THR A 58 -9.43 -5.08 7.55
C THR A 58 -8.80 -3.89 8.28
N MET A 59 -7.80 -3.23 7.69
CA MET A 59 -7.15 -2.04 8.25
C MET A 59 -8.14 -0.90 8.47
N ARG A 60 -9.00 -0.59 7.48
CA ARG A 60 -10.04 0.45 7.57
C ARG A 60 -11.04 0.18 8.69
N ARG A 61 -11.44 -1.08 8.86
CA ARG A 61 -12.34 -1.48 9.95
C ARG A 61 -11.67 -1.29 11.31
N LEU A 62 -10.42 -1.70 11.45
CA LEU A 62 -9.65 -1.58 12.69
C LEU A 62 -9.36 -0.11 13.04
N GLU A 63 -9.09 0.74 12.04
CA GLU A 63 -8.95 2.18 12.22
C GLU A 63 -10.20 2.79 12.86
N LYS A 64 -11.38 2.53 12.28
CA LYS A 64 -12.66 2.97 12.85
C LYS A 64 -12.91 2.45 14.26
N GLN A 65 -12.51 1.20 14.53
CA GLN A 65 -12.63 0.62 15.86
C GLN A 65 -11.71 1.33 16.86
N VAL A 66 -10.45 1.57 16.51
CA VAL A 66 -9.49 2.30 17.33
C VAL A 66 -9.98 3.72 17.61
N GLU A 67 -10.48 4.43 16.58
CA GLU A 67 -11.08 5.75 16.74
C GLU A 67 -12.28 5.71 17.69
N GLY A 68 -13.18 4.74 17.55
CA GLY A 68 -14.35 4.59 18.41
C GLY A 68 -13.99 4.32 19.87
N GLU A 69 -13.02 3.45 20.14
CA GLU A 69 -12.56 3.16 21.50
C GLU A 69 -11.79 4.35 22.11
N LEU A 70 -10.99 5.07 21.32
CA LEU A 70 -10.31 6.29 21.77
C LEU A 70 -11.32 7.40 22.13
N HIS A 71 -12.36 7.61 21.32
CA HIS A 71 -13.42 8.56 21.64
C HIS A 71 -14.20 8.16 22.90
N GLN A 72 -14.45 6.86 23.11
CA GLN A 72 -15.07 6.38 24.36
C GLN A 72 -14.21 6.66 25.59
N LEU A 73 -12.88 6.61 25.47
CA LEU A 73 -11.95 6.85 26.57
C LEU A 73 -11.68 8.34 26.83
N ALA A 74 -11.48 9.11 25.77
CA ALA A 74 -11.14 10.54 25.84
C ALA A 74 -12.38 11.44 26.00
N GLY A 75 -13.58 10.95 25.65
CA GLY A 75 -14.80 11.73 25.64
C GLY A 75 -14.83 12.73 24.47
N ASN A 76 -15.31 13.94 24.72
CA ASN A 76 -15.46 15.00 23.69
C ASN A 76 -14.15 15.72 23.34
N VAL A 77 -13.00 15.10 23.56
CA VAL A 77 -11.70 15.65 23.17
C VAL A 77 -11.64 15.69 21.65
N ALA A 78 -11.19 16.81 21.09
CA ALA A 78 -11.03 16.94 19.64
C ALA A 78 -10.01 15.91 19.12
N GLN A 79 -10.20 15.41 17.89
CA GLN A 79 -9.34 14.37 17.32
C GLN A 79 -7.84 14.77 17.32
N GLU A 80 -7.57 16.05 17.11
CA GLU A 80 -6.22 16.65 17.11
C GLU A 80 -5.57 16.66 18.51
N GLU A 81 -6.39 16.65 19.57
CA GLU A 81 -5.96 16.69 20.96
C GLU A 81 -5.83 15.30 21.59
N ILE A 82 -6.29 14.24 20.92
CA ILE A 82 -6.22 12.85 21.41
C ILE A 82 -4.77 12.47 21.75
N TRP A 83 -3.79 12.91 20.96
CA TRP A 83 -2.38 12.63 21.22
C TRP A 83 -1.91 13.29 22.53
N THR A 84 -2.27 14.55 22.74
CA THR A 84 -1.95 15.31 23.95
C THR A 84 -2.63 14.71 25.17
N TRP A 85 -3.90 14.30 25.03
CA TRP A 85 -4.64 13.59 26.06
C TRP A 85 -3.95 12.27 26.43
N LEU A 86 -3.62 11.43 25.44
CA LEU A 86 -2.97 10.13 25.67
C LEU A 86 -1.65 10.27 26.42
N ASN A 87 -0.89 11.33 26.16
CA ASN A 87 0.37 11.65 26.85
C ASN A 87 0.17 12.11 28.30
N ALA A 88 -0.99 12.70 28.62
CA ALA A 88 -1.31 13.22 29.94
C ALA A 88 -1.94 12.17 30.87
N VAL A 89 -2.46 11.06 30.34
CA VAL A 89 -3.10 10.00 31.15
C VAL A 89 -2.02 9.16 31.87
N PRO A 90 -2.02 9.11 33.22
CA PRO A 90 -1.07 8.32 34.01
C PRO A 90 -1.46 6.83 34.10
N ASP A 91 -1.99 6.24 33.02
CA ASP A 91 -2.38 4.82 32.96
C ASP A 91 -1.33 4.04 32.13
N PRO A 92 -0.80 2.91 32.62
CA PRO A 92 0.18 2.11 31.88
C PRO A 92 -0.36 1.61 30.51
N ARG A 93 -1.68 1.48 30.37
CA ARG A 93 -2.32 1.09 29.10
C ARG A 93 -2.30 2.23 28.09
N ALA A 94 -2.36 3.49 28.54
CA ALA A 94 -2.17 4.65 27.68
C ALA A 94 -0.74 4.69 27.11
N GLN A 95 0.27 4.42 27.94
CA GLN A 95 1.67 4.29 27.49
C GLN A 95 1.86 3.14 26.47
N SER A 96 1.21 2.00 26.72
CA SER A 96 1.23 0.86 25.80
C SER A 96 0.59 1.22 24.45
N ALA A 97 -0.60 1.83 24.48
CA ALA A 97 -1.30 2.30 23.29
C ALA A 97 -0.47 3.32 22.50
N GLN A 98 0.19 4.26 23.19
CA GLN A 98 1.07 5.25 22.59
C GLN A 98 2.22 4.57 21.83
N SER A 99 2.92 3.65 22.48
CA SER A 99 4.01 2.88 21.86
C SER A 99 3.52 2.11 20.63
N MET A 100 2.32 1.52 20.71
CA MET A 100 1.72 0.80 19.59
C MET A 100 1.35 1.72 18.42
N LEU A 101 0.82 2.91 18.69
CA LEU A 101 0.51 3.93 17.69
C LEU A 101 1.78 4.46 17.01
N ILE A 102 2.86 4.71 17.76
CA ILE A 102 4.17 5.11 17.18
C ILE A 102 4.67 4.02 16.23
N ASN A 103 4.57 2.75 16.65
CA ASN A 103 4.96 1.63 15.81
C ASN A 103 4.11 1.52 14.54
N LEU A 104 2.80 1.76 14.63
CA LEU A 104 1.91 1.82 13.46
C LEU A 104 2.29 2.94 12.50
N LEU A 105 2.58 4.15 12.99
CA LEU A 105 3.03 5.27 12.17
C LEU A 105 4.35 4.95 11.45
N ARG A 106 5.27 4.26 12.13
CA ARG A 106 6.52 3.79 11.51
C ARG A 106 6.24 2.76 10.40
N LEU A 107 5.37 1.78 10.66
CA LEU A 107 4.97 0.79 9.66
C LEU A 107 4.28 1.45 8.45
N ALA A 108 3.40 2.42 8.69
CA ALA A 108 2.72 3.18 7.64
C ALA A 108 3.71 3.89 6.70
N ARG A 109 4.75 4.52 7.26
CA ARG A 109 5.82 5.15 6.46
C ARG A 109 6.56 4.13 5.59
N LEU A 110 6.94 2.98 6.16
CA LEU A 110 7.61 1.91 5.41
C LEU A 110 6.74 1.36 4.27
N ILE A 111 5.45 1.14 4.54
CA ILE A 111 4.45 0.72 3.55
C ILE A 111 4.34 1.76 2.43
N GLN A 112 4.26 3.05 2.77
CA GLN A 112 4.17 4.14 1.81
C GLN A 112 5.41 4.21 0.91
N GLU A 113 6.61 4.11 1.49
CA GLU A 113 7.86 4.09 0.75
C GLU A 113 7.96 2.89 -0.19
N GLN A 114 7.58 1.69 0.27
CA GLN A 114 7.58 0.49 -0.57
C GLN A 114 6.51 0.57 -1.67
N GLY A 115 5.33 1.10 -1.37
CA GLY A 115 4.27 1.33 -2.36
C GLY A 115 4.74 2.26 -3.48
N LYS A 116 5.44 3.35 -3.16
CA LYS A 116 6.06 4.25 -4.16
C LYS A 116 7.07 3.52 -5.06
N LYS A 117 7.88 2.62 -4.49
CA LYS A 117 8.84 1.81 -5.27
C LYS A 117 8.11 0.87 -6.24
N ASN A 118 7.04 0.23 -5.80
CA ASN A 118 6.23 -0.64 -6.64
C ASN A 118 5.55 0.14 -7.77
N GLU A 119 4.98 1.32 -7.46
CA GLU A 119 4.38 2.21 -8.46
C GLU A 119 5.39 2.63 -9.53
N ALA A 120 6.61 3.00 -9.12
CA ALA A 120 7.69 3.37 -10.03
C ALA A 120 8.11 2.21 -10.96
N ALA A 121 7.96 0.95 -10.53
CA ALA A 121 8.22 -0.23 -11.35
C ALA A 121 7.08 -0.52 -12.34
N ILE A 122 5.83 -0.25 -11.96
CA ILE A 122 4.64 -0.45 -12.82
C ILE A 122 4.57 0.61 -13.93
N ARG A 123 4.90 1.87 -13.62
CA ARG A 123 4.71 2.99 -14.56
C ARG A 123 5.40 2.76 -15.93
N PRO A 124 6.66 2.30 -16.03
CA PRO A 124 7.29 1.96 -17.30
C PRO A 124 6.60 0.81 -18.05
N ILE A 125 6.10 -0.21 -17.33
CA ILE A 125 5.37 -1.34 -17.94
C ILE A 125 4.09 -0.82 -18.61
N TYR A 126 3.35 0.05 -17.95
CA TYR A 126 2.16 0.68 -18.51
C TYR A 126 2.46 1.48 -19.79
N HIS A 127 3.53 2.28 -19.78
CA HIS A 127 3.96 3.02 -20.97
C HIS A 127 4.29 2.08 -22.14
N ARG A 128 5.06 1.01 -21.90
CA ARG A 128 5.40 0.03 -22.94
C ARG A 128 4.19 -0.70 -23.49
N VAL A 129 3.25 -1.10 -22.63
CA VAL A 129 2.00 -1.74 -23.07
C VAL A 129 1.18 -0.77 -23.92
N ARG A 130 1.06 0.49 -23.50
CA ARG A 130 0.37 1.53 -24.28
C ARG A 130 1.02 1.75 -25.64
N GLU A 131 2.35 1.84 -25.70
CA GLU A 131 3.09 1.99 -26.95
C GLU A 131 2.92 0.77 -27.86
N ALA A 132 3.00 -0.45 -27.31
CA ALA A 132 2.76 -1.68 -28.07
C ALA A 132 1.33 -1.73 -28.64
N ILE A 133 0.33 -1.36 -27.84
CA ILE A 133 -1.06 -1.22 -28.28
C ILE A 133 -1.18 -0.19 -29.40
N GLN A 134 -0.54 0.97 -29.27
CA GLN A 134 -0.55 2.00 -30.29
C GLN A 134 0.08 1.52 -31.61
N VAL A 135 1.20 0.79 -31.57
CA VAL A 135 1.83 0.18 -32.75
C VAL A 135 0.91 -0.84 -33.43
N MET A 136 0.21 -1.68 -32.66
CA MET A 136 -0.77 -2.63 -33.19
C MET A 136 -1.96 -1.92 -33.86
N TYR A 137 -2.55 -0.92 -33.22
CA TYR A 137 -3.72 -0.20 -33.74
C TYR A 137 -3.40 0.75 -34.90
N THR A 138 -2.18 1.31 -34.95
CA THR A 138 -1.75 2.17 -36.07
C THR A 138 -1.28 1.38 -37.29
N GLY A 139 -1.28 0.04 -37.24
CA GLY A 139 -0.87 -0.80 -38.37
C GLY A 139 0.62 -0.74 -38.69
N LEU A 140 1.45 -0.14 -37.81
CA LEU A 140 2.91 -0.09 -38.00
C LEU A 140 3.57 -1.49 -37.90
N GLY A 141 2.81 -2.52 -37.51
CA GLY A 141 3.22 -3.92 -37.52
C GLY A 141 2.70 -4.76 -38.69
N THR A 142 1.97 -4.19 -39.67
CA THR A 142 1.32 -4.95 -40.76
C THR A 142 1.88 -4.65 -42.16
N GLY A 143 3.20 -4.56 -42.30
CA GLY A 143 3.84 -4.67 -43.62
C GLY A 143 3.95 -6.16 -44.02
N PRO A 144 3.57 -6.58 -45.25
CA PRO A 144 3.70 -7.98 -45.64
C PRO A 144 5.17 -8.41 -45.68
N VAL A 145 5.53 -9.45 -44.92
CA VAL A 145 6.81 -10.14 -45.04
C VAL A 145 6.71 -11.13 -46.20
N TYR A 146 6.76 -10.64 -47.44
CA TYR A 146 7.04 -11.49 -48.60
C TYR A 146 7.84 -10.70 -49.64
N GLN A 147 9.16 -10.94 -49.62
CA GLN A 147 10.03 -11.27 -50.75
C GLN A 147 11.44 -10.67 -50.56
N GLY A 148 12.35 -11.49 -50.03
CA GLY A 148 13.75 -11.51 -50.47
C GLY A 148 14.66 -10.31 -50.12
N SER A 149 14.84 -9.98 -48.84
CA SER A 149 16.15 -9.60 -48.28
C SER A 149 16.03 -9.37 -46.78
N GLY A 150 16.86 -10.05 -45.99
CA GLY A 150 16.83 -10.04 -44.53
C GLY A 150 17.30 -8.73 -43.89
N THR A 151 16.44 -7.72 -43.87
CA THR A 151 16.61 -6.54 -43.02
C THR A 151 15.28 -6.20 -42.35
N LEU A 152 15.18 -6.51 -41.05
CA LEU A 152 14.14 -5.98 -40.19
C LEU A 152 14.38 -4.47 -40.06
N TYR A 153 13.68 -3.68 -40.87
CA TYR A 153 13.63 -2.24 -40.69
C TYR A 153 12.70 -1.95 -39.53
N PHE A 154 13.26 -1.79 -38.33
CA PHE A 154 12.53 -1.19 -37.22
C PHE A 154 12.42 0.31 -37.53
N PRO A 155 11.22 0.87 -37.77
CA PRO A 155 11.10 2.32 -37.79
C PRO A 155 11.58 2.82 -36.43
N SER A 156 12.49 3.81 -36.44
CA SER A 156 12.91 4.52 -35.25
C SER A 156 11.68 5.21 -34.69
N VAL A 157 10.96 4.55 -33.79
CA VAL A 157 9.94 5.21 -32.99
C VAL A 157 10.68 6.31 -32.23
N PRO A 158 10.26 7.59 -32.30
CA PRO A 158 10.90 8.63 -31.52
C PRO A 158 10.61 8.32 -30.05
N SER A 159 11.52 7.62 -29.40
CA SER A 159 11.53 7.49 -27.95
C SER A 159 11.67 8.90 -27.39
N SER A 160 10.60 9.45 -26.82
CA SER A 160 10.64 10.70 -26.08
C SER A 160 11.38 10.48 -24.76
N VAL A 161 12.68 10.25 -24.86
CA VAL A 161 13.66 10.36 -23.77
C VAL A 161 14.25 11.76 -23.91
N HIS A 162 13.61 12.74 -23.26
CA HIS A 162 14.28 14.01 -22.97
C HIS A 162 15.08 13.82 -21.68
N LEU A 163 16.36 13.46 -21.82
CA LEU A 163 17.36 13.69 -20.79
C LEU A 163 17.83 15.14 -20.98
N GLN A 164 17.42 16.04 -20.09
CA GLN A 164 18.07 17.32 -19.90
C GLN A 164 19.06 17.18 -18.73
N GLY A 165 20.32 17.57 -19.00
CA GLY A 165 21.44 17.49 -18.07
C GLY A 165 21.45 18.59 -17.02
#